data_AF-M1S9J4-F1
#
_entry.id   AF-M1S9J4-F1
#
_cell.length_a   1.000
_cell.length_b   1.000
_cell.length_c   1.000
_cell.angle_alpha   90.00
_cell.angle_beta   90.00
_cell.angle_gamma   90.00
#
_symmetry.space_group_name_H-M   'P 1'
#
loop_
_entity.id
_entity.type
_entity.pdbx_description
1 polymer ?
#
loop_
_entity_poly.entity_id
_entity_poly.type
_entity_poly.pdbx_seq_one_letter_code
_entity_poly.pdbx_strand_id
1 'polypeptide(L)'
;EENFFQYFANPDADDLKTRREHKRYGIKSKSAYGWETIDPRFQVNPEPLSEAQGNVNEPNRFGWVIEFDPFHPQAPIKKRTALGRFFHENVAFASSPEFTQMALYMGDDARGEYIYKFVPKASLRDGVDPSTILDEGKLFVAVCFEGGKGEWRELSFGQNGLTAENGFQDQA
;
A
#
# COMPACT_ATOMS: atom_id res chain seq x y z
N GLU A 1 -7.97 -1.49 -0.92
CA GLU A 1 -8.16 -2.47 0.18
C GLU A 1 -7.87 -1.74 1.48
N GLU A 2 -8.80 -1.76 2.44
CA GLU A 2 -8.70 -0.95 3.66
C GLU A 2 -8.30 -1.83 4.87
N ASN A 3 -9.27 -2.40 5.60
CA ASN A 3 -9.07 -3.18 6.83
C ASN A 3 -8.47 -4.61 6.65
N PHE A 4 -7.48 -4.78 5.78
CA PHE A 4 -6.92 -6.11 5.45
C PHE A 4 -6.28 -6.84 6.65
N PHE A 5 -5.74 -6.11 7.62
CA PHE A 5 -5.08 -6.68 8.80
C PHE A 5 -6.02 -7.52 9.67
N GLN A 6 -7.33 -7.28 9.58
CA GLN A 6 -8.34 -7.98 10.37
C GLN A 6 -8.49 -9.46 10.00
N TYR A 7 -7.93 -9.88 8.86
CA TYR A 7 -7.98 -11.25 8.35
C TYR A 7 -6.76 -12.09 8.74
N PHE A 8 -5.67 -11.46 9.15
CA PHE A 8 -4.40 -12.14 9.42
C PHE A 8 -4.13 -12.28 10.92
N ALA A 9 -3.46 -13.37 11.29
CA ALA A 9 -3.03 -13.64 12.66
C ALA A 9 -1.58 -14.10 12.71
N ASN A 10 -0.82 -13.59 13.66
CA ASN A 10 0.52 -14.08 13.99
C ASN A 10 0.51 -14.68 15.40
N PRO A 11 0.20 -15.98 15.56
CA PRO A 11 0.09 -16.61 16.87
C PRO A 11 1.44 -16.77 17.60
N ASP A 12 2.57 -16.62 16.90
CA ASP A 12 3.90 -16.61 17.50
C ASP A 12 4.14 -15.28 18.24
N ALA A 13 4.13 -15.34 19.57
CA ALA A 13 4.26 -14.15 20.41
C ALA A 13 5.64 -13.49 20.32
N ASP A 14 6.70 -14.26 20.10
CA ASP A 14 8.07 -13.74 20.05
C ASP A 14 8.33 -13.04 18.71
N ASP A 15 7.86 -13.64 17.61
CA ASP A 15 7.90 -13.02 16.30
C ASP A 15 7.00 -11.78 16.24
N LEU A 16 5.74 -11.88 16.69
CA LEU A 16 4.80 -10.75 16.69
C LEU A 16 5.33 -9.53 17.46
N LYS A 17 6.05 -9.76 18.57
CA LYS A 17 6.63 -8.68 19.38
C LYS A 17 7.73 -7.91 18.65
N THR A 18 8.48 -8.58 17.79
CA THR A 18 9.69 -8.04 17.15
C THR A 18 9.46 -7.60 15.71
N ARG A 19 8.45 -8.16 15.03
CA ARG A 19 8.14 -7.86 13.64
C ARG A 19 7.49 -6.49 13.46
N ARG A 20 8.32 -5.53 13.04
CA ARG A 20 7.96 -4.13 12.79
C ARG A 20 6.77 -3.98 11.85
N GLU A 21 6.76 -4.73 10.75
CA GLU A 21 5.76 -4.63 9.68
C GLU A 21 4.38 -5.04 10.20
N HIS A 22 4.30 -6.15 10.92
CA HIS A 22 3.04 -6.62 11.52
C HIS A 22 2.54 -5.65 12.57
N LYS A 23 3.45 -5.11 13.39
CA LYS A 23 3.12 -4.10 14.39
C LYS A 23 2.59 -2.81 13.76
N ARG A 24 3.23 -2.28 12.71
CA ARG A 24 2.79 -1.04 12.04
C ARG A 24 1.41 -1.18 11.43
N TYR A 25 1.13 -2.32 10.80
CA TYR A 25 -0.16 -2.59 10.16
C TYR A 25 -1.19 -3.28 11.08
N GLY A 26 -0.92 -3.35 12.39
CA GLY A 26 -1.92 -3.77 13.38
C GLY A 26 -2.30 -5.26 13.36
N ILE A 27 -1.44 -6.13 12.82
CA ILE A 27 -1.65 -7.59 12.90
C ILE A 27 -1.50 -8.04 14.35
N LYS A 28 -2.37 -8.95 14.78
CA LYS A 28 -2.47 -9.42 16.17
C LYS A 28 -2.25 -10.93 16.25
N SER A 29 -2.22 -11.47 17.47
CA SER A 29 -2.10 -12.90 17.71
C SER A 29 -3.31 -13.73 17.28
N LYS A 30 -4.45 -13.06 17.07
CA LYS A 30 -5.69 -13.63 16.54
C LYS A 30 -6.29 -12.61 15.58
N SER A 31 -6.84 -13.08 14.46
CA SER A 31 -7.54 -12.20 13.53
C SER A 31 -8.94 -11.90 14.07
N ALA A 32 -9.62 -10.89 13.50
CA ALA A 32 -11.00 -10.58 13.88
C ALA A 32 -11.99 -11.63 13.36
N TYR A 33 -11.66 -12.28 12.24
CA TYR A 33 -12.55 -13.18 11.51
C TYR A 33 -12.21 -14.66 11.69
N GLY A 34 -11.06 -15.00 12.27
CA GLY A 34 -10.64 -16.38 12.54
C GLY A 34 -10.26 -17.21 11.30
N TRP A 35 -9.99 -16.58 10.15
CA TRP A 35 -9.69 -17.30 8.89
C TRP A 35 -8.43 -18.16 8.99
N GLU A 36 -7.47 -17.78 9.83
CA GLU A 36 -6.28 -18.57 10.14
C GLU A 36 -6.59 -19.97 10.66
N THR A 37 -7.80 -20.22 11.17
CA THR A 37 -8.21 -21.53 11.71
C THR A 37 -8.65 -22.52 10.62
N ILE A 38 -8.88 -22.04 9.40
CA ILE A 38 -9.40 -22.86 8.28
C ILE A 38 -8.57 -22.73 7.00
N ASP A 39 -7.87 -21.61 6.79
CA ASP A 39 -6.97 -21.37 5.66
C ASP A 39 -5.59 -20.92 6.20
N PRO A 40 -4.56 -21.79 6.12
CA PRO A 40 -3.21 -21.49 6.61
C PRO A 40 -2.59 -20.22 6.01
N ARG A 41 -3.08 -19.76 4.87
CA ARG A 41 -2.65 -18.50 4.24
C ARG A 41 -2.78 -17.28 5.16
N PHE A 42 -3.73 -17.31 6.09
CA PHE A 42 -3.99 -16.22 7.04
C PHE A 42 -3.24 -16.36 8.38
N GLN A 43 -2.59 -17.51 8.60
CA GLN A 43 -1.64 -17.69 9.70
C GLN A 43 -0.25 -17.23 9.24
N VAL A 44 0.23 -16.12 9.79
CA VAL A 44 1.40 -15.39 9.27
C VAL A 44 2.58 -15.37 10.24
N ASN A 45 2.73 -16.39 11.08
CA ASN A 45 3.98 -16.64 11.82
C ASN A 45 5.04 -17.29 10.92
N PRO A 46 6.34 -17.20 11.28
CA PRO A 46 7.39 -17.97 10.63
C PRO A 46 7.16 -19.46 10.77
N GLU A 47 7.51 -20.21 9.73
CA GLU A 47 7.54 -21.68 9.76
C GLU A 47 8.88 -22.16 9.19
N PRO A 48 9.98 -22.12 9.96
CA PRO A 48 11.34 -22.25 9.45
C PRO A 48 11.65 -23.62 8.81
N LEU A 49 10.82 -24.62 9.05
CA LEU A 49 10.96 -25.97 8.49
C LEU A 49 10.16 -26.17 7.19
N SER A 50 9.34 -25.21 6.77
CA SER A 50 8.66 -25.27 5.48
C SER A 50 9.53 -24.67 4.37
N GLU A 51 9.38 -25.17 3.15
CA GLU A 51 10.12 -24.68 1.97
C GLU A 51 9.88 -23.18 1.73
N ALA A 52 8.66 -22.71 2.00
CA ALA A 52 8.25 -21.31 1.88
C ALA A 52 8.56 -20.46 3.12
N GLN A 53 9.05 -21.07 4.21
CA GLN A 53 9.31 -20.43 5.51
C GLN A 53 8.07 -19.80 6.19
N GLY A 54 6.86 -20.23 5.79
CA GLY A 54 5.57 -19.75 6.29
C GLY A 54 4.98 -18.59 5.47
N ASN A 55 3.88 -18.01 5.93
CA ASN A 55 3.12 -16.97 5.21
C ASN A 55 3.37 -15.55 5.75
N VAL A 56 4.53 -15.30 6.36
CA VAL A 56 4.87 -14.00 6.99
C VAL A 56 4.75 -12.80 6.03
N ASN A 57 4.88 -13.04 4.72
CA ASN A 57 4.79 -12.01 3.68
C ASN A 57 3.39 -11.90 3.05
N GLU A 58 2.46 -12.81 3.36
CA GLU A 58 1.12 -12.79 2.76
C GLU A 58 0.38 -11.46 3.01
N PRO A 59 0.46 -10.83 4.20
CA PRO A 59 -0.16 -9.52 4.41
C PRO A 59 0.39 -8.42 3.49
N ASN A 60 1.62 -8.55 2.98
CA ASN A 60 2.22 -7.58 2.06
C ASN A 60 1.54 -7.61 0.68
N ARG A 61 0.82 -8.67 0.35
CA ARG A 61 0.04 -8.79 -0.89
C ARG A 61 -1.32 -8.08 -0.79
N PHE A 62 -1.66 -7.46 0.34
CA PHE A 62 -2.91 -6.72 0.58
C PHE A 62 -2.65 -5.30 1.06
N GLY A 63 -3.68 -4.45 1.02
CA GLY A 63 -3.57 -3.02 1.34
C GLY A 63 -3.24 -2.17 0.13
N TRP A 64 -3.65 -2.60 -1.07
CA TRP A 64 -3.36 -1.92 -2.34
C TRP A 64 -4.62 -1.30 -2.95
N VAL A 65 -4.43 -0.29 -3.80
CA VAL A 65 -5.44 0.10 -4.79
C VAL A 65 -5.52 -0.98 -5.85
N ILE A 66 -6.75 -1.37 -6.19
CA ILE A 66 -7.03 -2.37 -7.20
C ILE A 66 -7.73 -1.70 -8.38
N GLU A 67 -7.21 -1.95 -9.58
CA GLU A 67 -7.84 -1.55 -10.83
C GLU A 67 -8.45 -2.77 -11.51
N PHE A 68 -9.68 -2.59 -12.00
CA PHE A 68 -10.38 -3.58 -12.81
C PHE A 68 -11.14 -2.87 -13.92
N ASP A 69 -11.28 -3.55 -15.07
CA ASP A 69 -12.04 -3.03 -16.20
C ASP A 69 -13.47 -3.59 -16.15
N PRO A 70 -14.49 -2.76 -15.85
CA PRO A 70 -15.87 -3.21 -15.77
C PRO A 70 -16.47 -3.59 -17.13
N PHE A 71 -15.88 -3.16 -18.24
CA PHE A 71 -16.32 -3.47 -19.60
C PHE A 71 -15.67 -4.73 -20.17
N HIS A 72 -14.54 -5.15 -19.59
CA HIS A 72 -13.82 -6.36 -19.98
C HIS A 72 -13.69 -7.31 -18.78
N PRO A 73 -14.73 -8.10 -18.46
CA PRO A 73 -14.77 -8.91 -17.24
C PRO A 73 -13.72 -10.04 -17.19
N GLN A 74 -13.10 -10.36 -18.32
CA GLN A 74 -12.00 -11.33 -18.41
C GLN A 74 -10.62 -10.67 -18.29
N ALA A 75 -10.56 -9.33 -18.24
CA ALA A 75 -9.31 -8.61 -18.07
C ALA A 75 -8.72 -8.90 -16.68
N PRO A 76 -7.39 -9.04 -16.56
CA PRO A 76 -6.76 -9.21 -15.25
C PRO A 76 -7.02 -8.01 -14.35
N ILE A 77 -7.38 -8.31 -13.10
CA ILE A 77 -7.42 -7.33 -12.01
C ILE A 77 -5.97 -7.01 -11.62
N LYS A 78 -5.63 -5.72 -11.47
CA LYS A 78 -4.27 -5.26 -11.20
C LYS A 78 -4.19 -4.58 -9.83
N LYS A 79 -3.24 -5.01 -8.99
CA LYS A 79 -2.85 -4.27 -7.77
C LYS A 79 -1.82 -3.21 -8.16
N ARG A 80 -2.14 -1.93 -7.97
CA ARG A 80 -1.28 -0.80 -8.38
C ARG A 80 -0.32 -0.42 -7.27
N THR A 81 0.84 -1.08 -7.24
CA THR A 81 1.80 -0.95 -6.13
C THR A 81 2.45 0.43 -6.05
N ALA A 82 2.58 1.14 -7.17
CA ALA A 82 3.14 2.50 -7.21
C ALA A 82 2.31 3.53 -6.40
N LEU A 83 1.03 3.23 -6.14
CA LEU A 83 0.15 4.07 -5.30
C LEU A 83 0.39 3.86 -3.79
N GLY A 84 1.26 2.93 -3.42
CA GLY A 84 1.63 2.65 -2.03
C GLY A 84 0.68 1.67 -1.32
N ARG A 85 1.15 1.14 -0.19
CA ARG A 85 0.43 0.16 0.63
C ARG A 85 0.03 0.75 1.99
N PHE A 86 -1.27 0.86 2.24
CA PHE A 86 -1.85 1.37 3.49
C PHE A 86 -3.35 1.01 3.58
N PHE A 87 -4.07 1.50 4.61
CA PHE A 87 -5.50 1.25 4.74
C PHE A 87 -6.28 2.22 3.83
N HIS A 88 -6.27 1.93 2.53
CA HIS A 88 -6.88 2.79 1.51
C HIS A 88 -8.39 2.88 1.68
N GLU A 89 -8.89 4.08 1.99
CA GLU A 89 -10.33 4.36 2.07
C GLU A 89 -10.96 4.54 0.67
N ASN A 90 -10.49 5.54 -0.08
CA ASN A 90 -10.86 5.77 -1.47
C ASN A 90 -9.69 6.30 -2.29
N VAL A 91 -9.95 6.48 -3.59
CA VAL A 91 -9.03 7.15 -4.51
C VAL A 91 -9.77 8.30 -5.19
N ALA A 92 -9.39 9.54 -4.87
CA ALA A 92 -9.93 10.73 -5.51
C ALA A 92 -9.07 11.13 -6.71
N PHE A 93 -9.61 10.97 -7.91
CA PHE A 93 -8.96 11.34 -9.16
C PHE A 93 -9.14 12.83 -9.47
N ALA A 94 -8.03 13.52 -9.74
CA ALA A 94 -8.02 14.91 -10.17
C ALA A 94 -7.31 15.04 -11.51
N SER A 95 -8.04 15.55 -12.51
CA SER A 95 -7.50 15.97 -13.80
C SER A 95 -8.30 17.17 -14.32
N SER A 96 -7.71 17.92 -15.27
CA SER A 96 -8.37 19.05 -15.94
C SER A 96 -7.94 19.10 -17.41
N PRO A 97 -8.78 19.61 -18.33
CA PRO A 97 -8.36 20.01 -19.67
C PRO A 97 -7.11 20.90 -19.69
N GLU A 98 -6.92 21.72 -18.65
CA GLU A 98 -5.79 22.65 -18.51
C GLU A 98 -4.55 21.99 -17.88
N PHE A 99 -4.70 20.86 -17.19
CA PHE A 99 -3.58 20.16 -16.57
C PHE A 99 -3.05 19.10 -17.53
N THR A 100 -1.75 19.19 -17.81
CA THR A 100 -1.03 18.15 -18.56
C THR A 100 -0.86 16.89 -17.73
N GLN A 101 -0.94 16.98 -16.40
CA GLN A 101 -0.67 15.88 -15.49
C GLN A 101 -1.82 15.67 -14.50
N MET A 102 -2.23 14.41 -14.35
CA MET A 102 -3.25 14.00 -13.39
C MET A 102 -2.66 13.71 -12.00
N ALA A 103 -3.51 13.67 -10.99
CA ALA A 103 -3.16 13.23 -9.65
C ALA A 103 -4.24 12.34 -9.05
N LEU A 104 -3.84 11.42 -8.18
CA LEU A 104 -4.73 10.58 -7.38
C LEU A 104 -4.47 10.85 -5.91
N TYR A 105 -5.49 11.26 -5.16
CA TYR A 105 -5.40 11.51 -3.71
C TYR A 105 -6.01 10.34 -2.94
N MET A 106 -5.36 9.92 -1.85
CA MET A 106 -5.72 8.73 -1.09
C MET A 106 -5.58 9.00 0.41
N GLY A 107 -6.52 8.50 1.21
CA GLY A 107 -6.44 8.54 2.67
C GLY A 107 -6.10 7.18 3.25
N ASP A 108 -5.37 7.18 4.37
CA ASP A 108 -5.14 6.02 5.22
C ASP A 108 -6.06 6.09 6.45
N ASP A 109 -7.11 5.26 6.48
CA ASP A 109 -8.15 5.31 7.54
C ASP A 109 -7.71 4.57 8.81
N ALA A 110 -6.63 5.05 9.42
CA ALA A 110 -6.26 4.71 10.78
C ALA A 110 -5.89 5.96 11.56
N ARG A 111 -6.07 5.86 12.89
CA ARG A 111 -5.83 7.00 13.79
C ARG A 111 -4.37 7.43 13.73
N GLY A 112 -4.15 8.68 13.36
CA GLY A 112 -2.82 9.28 13.30
C GLY A 112 -2.01 8.91 12.05
N GLU A 113 -2.63 8.26 11.07
CA GLU A 113 -2.03 8.01 9.76
C GLU A 113 -2.25 9.19 8.80
N TYR A 114 -1.87 9.02 7.52
CA TYR A 114 -1.55 10.13 6.63
C TYR A 114 -2.47 10.25 5.41
N ILE A 115 -2.31 11.37 4.69
CA ILE A 115 -2.95 11.63 3.40
C ILE A 115 -1.86 11.56 2.32
N TYR A 116 -2.14 10.86 1.24
CA TYR A 116 -1.23 10.60 0.15
C TYR A 116 -1.71 11.19 -1.17
N LYS A 117 -0.75 11.44 -2.06
CA LYS A 117 -0.98 11.86 -3.45
C LYS A 117 -0.05 11.06 -4.35
N PHE A 118 -0.58 10.46 -5.40
CA PHE A 118 0.20 9.86 -6.48
C PHE A 118 0.08 10.71 -7.74
N VAL A 119 1.22 10.92 -8.41
CA VAL A 119 1.31 11.61 -9.70
C VAL A 119 1.92 10.65 -10.71
N PRO A 120 1.14 10.14 -11.69
CA PRO A 120 1.67 9.29 -12.75
C PRO A 120 2.76 10.00 -13.56
N LYS A 121 3.75 9.24 -14.03
CA LYS A 121 4.83 9.75 -14.89
C LYS A 121 4.29 10.15 -16.27
N ALA A 122 3.40 9.33 -16.83
CA ALA A 122 2.73 9.58 -18.11
C ALA A 122 1.37 10.25 -17.91
N SER A 123 0.96 11.02 -18.91
CA SER A 123 -0.37 11.62 -19.02
C SER A 123 -1.31 10.76 -19.86
N LEU A 124 -2.62 10.91 -19.62
CA LEU A 124 -3.67 10.38 -20.50
C LEU A 124 -3.58 10.89 -21.95
N ARG A 125 -2.80 11.96 -22.19
CA ARG A 125 -2.61 12.57 -23.52
C ARG A 125 -1.39 12.08 -24.26
N ASP A 126 -0.52 11.29 -23.63
CA ASP A 126 0.76 10.90 -24.20
C ASP A 126 0.63 9.78 -25.26
N GLY A 127 -0.60 9.32 -25.53
CA GLY A 127 -0.85 8.22 -26.48
C GLY A 127 -0.34 6.86 -26.00
N VAL A 128 -0.02 6.75 -24.71
CA VAL A 128 0.35 5.48 -24.05
C VAL A 128 -0.88 4.63 -23.76
N ASP A 129 -0.69 3.32 -23.53
CA ASP A 129 -1.77 2.47 -23.03
C ASP A 129 -2.24 2.97 -21.65
N PRO A 130 -3.50 3.43 -21.50
CA PRO A 130 -4.02 3.91 -20.22
C PRO A 130 -3.90 2.89 -19.10
N SER A 131 -3.92 1.59 -19.43
CA SER A 131 -3.80 0.49 -18.47
C SER A 131 -2.42 0.38 -17.81
N THR A 132 -1.45 1.20 -18.22
CA THR A 132 -0.07 1.23 -17.68
C THR A 132 0.25 2.51 -16.91
N ILE A 133 -0.60 3.53 -17.00
CA ILE A 133 -0.32 4.87 -16.44
C ILE A 133 -0.08 4.83 -14.93
N LEU A 134 -0.76 3.94 -14.21
CA LEU A 134 -0.65 3.82 -12.76
C LEU A 134 0.52 2.96 -12.28
N ASP A 135 1.33 2.40 -13.17
CA ASP A 135 2.47 1.56 -12.81
C ASP A 135 3.75 2.38 -12.55
N GLU A 136 3.84 3.60 -13.11
CA GLU A 136 5.00 4.48 -12.94
C GLU A 136 4.56 5.89 -12.53
N GLY A 137 5.20 6.44 -11.50
CA GLY A 137 4.92 7.78 -11.03
C GLY A 137 5.66 8.10 -9.74
N LYS A 138 5.19 9.14 -9.08
CA LYS A 138 5.71 9.58 -7.78
C LYS A 138 4.61 9.57 -6.74
N LEU A 139 4.89 8.93 -5.62
CA LEU A 139 4.04 8.96 -4.44
C LEU A 139 4.51 10.06 -3.49
N PHE A 140 3.57 10.77 -2.89
CA PHE A 140 3.81 11.85 -1.94
C PHE A 140 2.94 11.67 -0.71
N VAL A 141 3.41 12.18 0.43
CA VAL A 141 2.64 12.31 1.66
C VAL A 141 2.43 13.79 1.99
N ALA A 142 1.26 14.13 2.51
CA ALA A 142 0.97 15.48 2.98
C ALA A 142 1.73 15.79 4.28
N VAL A 143 2.36 16.96 4.33
CA VAL A 143 2.92 17.52 5.57
C VAL A 143 2.21 18.84 5.82
N CYS A 144 1.46 18.90 6.92
CA CYS A 144 0.72 20.10 7.32
C CYS A 144 1.55 20.91 8.32
N PHE A 145 1.65 22.22 8.07
CA PHE A 145 2.32 23.18 8.95
C PHE A 145 1.27 24.07 9.63
N GLU A 146 1.71 24.81 10.65
CA GLU A 146 0.88 25.84 11.26
C GLU A 146 0.44 26.91 10.24
N GLY A 147 -0.72 27.53 10.51
CA GLY A 147 -1.24 28.61 9.66
C GLY A 147 -1.87 28.13 8.35
N GLY A 148 -2.30 26.86 8.27
CA GLY A 148 -3.04 26.32 7.12
C GLY A 148 -2.19 26.11 5.86
N LYS A 149 -0.87 26.05 6.01
CA LYS A 149 0.06 25.72 4.92
C LYS A 149 0.40 24.24 4.95
N GLY A 150 0.80 23.70 3.81
CA GLY A 150 1.31 22.33 3.73
C GLY A 150 2.11 22.11 2.46
N GLU A 151 2.80 20.98 2.43
CA GLU A 151 3.55 20.51 1.26
C GLU A 151 3.27 19.04 0.97
N TRP A 152 3.57 18.64 -0.26
CA TRP A 152 3.61 17.24 -0.66
C TRP A 152 5.06 16.78 -0.65
N ARG A 153 5.40 15.87 0.27
CA ARG A 153 6.76 15.34 0.40
C ARG A 153 6.89 14.02 -0.35
N GLU A 154 7.85 13.96 -1.26
CA GLU A 154 8.08 12.78 -2.13
C GLU A 154 8.55 11.56 -1.32
N LEU A 155 7.95 10.41 -1.61
CA LEU A 155 8.28 9.12 -1.02
C LEU A 155 9.08 8.28 -2.03
N SER A 156 10.32 8.68 -2.25
CA SER A 156 11.23 7.97 -3.14
C SER A 156 12.50 7.52 -2.42
N PHE A 157 12.94 6.30 -2.73
CA PHE A 157 14.20 5.78 -2.23
C PHE A 157 15.37 6.73 -2.56
N GLY A 158 16.26 6.96 -1.59
CA GLY A 158 17.34 7.94 -1.65
C GLY A 158 16.93 9.37 -1.32
N GLN A 159 15.65 9.68 -1.13
CA GLN A 159 15.14 11.03 -0.85
C GLN A 159 14.49 11.12 0.53
N ASN A 160 14.50 12.30 1.15
CA ASN A 160 13.76 12.60 2.38
C ASN A 160 14.00 11.59 3.53
N GLY A 161 15.19 10.98 3.58
CA GLY A 161 15.57 9.99 4.58
C GLY A 161 15.15 8.55 4.27
N LEU A 162 14.47 8.27 3.15
CA LEU A 162 14.10 6.92 2.72
C LEU A 162 15.31 6.19 2.13
N THR A 163 16.13 5.63 2.99
CA THR A 163 17.46 5.07 2.66
C THR A 163 17.65 3.73 3.35
N ALA A 164 18.69 2.99 2.95
CA ALA A 164 19.05 1.69 3.54
C ALA A 164 19.33 1.80 5.04
N GLU A 165 19.97 2.89 5.46
CA GLU A 165 20.28 3.18 6.86
C GLU A 165 19.02 3.35 7.70
N ASN A 166 17.93 3.84 7.10
CA ASN A 166 16.63 4.00 7.75
C ASN A 166 15.67 2.83 7.47
N GLY A 167 16.18 1.72 6.94
CA GLY A 167 15.44 0.47 6.82
C GLY A 167 14.60 0.32 5.55
N PHE A 168 14.91 1.06 4.48
CA PHE A 168 14.35 0.90 3.13
C PHE A 168 15.46 0.39 2.20
N GLN A 169 15.31 -0.79 1.59
CA GLN A 169 16.40 -1.35 0.76
C GLN A 169 16.39 -0.84 -0.68
N ASP A 170 15.19 -0.53 -1.19
CA ASP A 170 14.94 0.01 -2.50
C ASP A 170 13.59 0.75 -2.50
N GLN A 171 12.98 0.95 -3.66
CA GLN A 171 11.69 1.64 -3.83
C GLN A 171 10.47 0.76 -3.50
N ALA A 172 10.63 -0.57 -3.48
CA ALA A 172 9.56 -1.54 -3.30
C ALA A 172 9.18 -1.76 -1.82
#